data_AF-A0AA38CFH1-F1
#
_entry.id   AF-A0AA38CFH1-F1
#
_cell.length_a   1.000
_cell.length_b   1.000
_cell.length_c   1.000
_cell.angle_alpha   90.00
_cell.angle_beta   90.00
_cell.angle_gamma   90.00
#
_symmetry.space_group_name_H-M   'P 1'
#
loop_
_entity.id
_entity.type
_entity.pdbx_description
1 polymer ?
#
loop_
_entity_poly.entity_id
_entity_poly.type
_entity_poly.pdbx_seq_one_letter_code
_entity_poly.pdbx_strand_id
1 'polypeptide(L)'
;MEVVSPTNNDGNSSAVCSSDEGFSAEDDGKISDEVKAPEQFKESRAEMLVRHQCEIKELQNKEVAKKKAAAKGSKAEQKVKKKVVEEEIAKDDTKMRARHAKELASLGYISGDSDGLDNLVKAMAGVSVTSTGYSGKPSKGVKRREKRAQEEAEREQRIQEEQGNIISDRVLENEQLQQKLHPLGLSLYEIKPDGHCLYRAVENQLSLYPLQCQYSYQQLREMAADYMRSHAEDFLPFFLADSENDTESNDSLQERFEKYCREVESTAAWGGQLELEALAHSLRKHMVIFAGNFPDVEMGKEYKSENDGLSSNSSIMLSYHKHAYGLGEHYNSVVPVQGNG
;
A
#
# COMPACT_ATOMS: atom_id res chain seq x y z
N MET A 1 -33.73 39.83 -21.37
CA MET A 1 -33.00 40.94 -22.02
C MET A 1 -31.63 40.96 -21.38
N GLU A 2 -30.70 40.23 -22.00
CA GLU A 2 -29.61 40.78 -22.86
C GLU A 2 -28.38 41.02 -21.98
N VAL A 3 -27.31 40.22 -22.11
CA VAL A 3 -26.10 40.46 -22.94
C VAL A 3 -25.59 41.91 -22.74
N VAL A 4 -24.32 42.23 -22.49
CA VAL A 4 -23.09 41.83 -23.19
C VAL A 4 -21.89 42.29 -22.31
N SER A 5 -20.75 41.60 -22.35
CA SER A 5 -19.40 42.19 -22.13
C SER A 5 -19.06 43.17 -23.28
N PRO A 6 -17.81 43.52 -23.61
CA PRO A 6 -16.56 43.77 -22.88
C PRO A 6 -16.04 45.20 -23.20
N THR A 7 -14.82 45.58 -22.78
CA THR A 7 -13.80 46.18 -23.68
C THR A 7 -12.49 46.54 -22.97
N ASN A 8 -11.41 46.24 -23.69
CA ASN A 8 -10.02 46.64 -23.53
C ASN A 8 -9.84 48.16 -23.37
N ASN A 9 -8.71 48.64 -22.83
CA ASN A 9 -7.58 49.15 -23.64
C ASN A 9 -6.49 49.85 -22.79
N ASP A 10 -5.24 49.55 -23.17
CA ASP A 10 -4.04 50.41 -23.30
C ASP A 10 -3.61 51.47 -22.26
N GLY A 11 -2.29 51.49 -22.01
CA GLY A 11 -1.53 52.65 -21.52
C GLY A 11 -0.21 52.22 -20.86
N ASN A 12 0.91 52.05 -21.57
CA ASN A 12 1.84 53.05 -22.12
C ASN A 12 3.09 53.31 -21.23
N SER A 13 4.23 53.51 -21.93
CA SER A 13 5.47 54.22 -21.56
C SER A 13 6.60 53.38 -20.94
N SER A 14 7.63 53.00 -21.73
CA SER A 14 8.88 53.75 -22.08
C SER A 14 10.02 53.42 -21.09
N ALA A 15 11.32 53.35 -21.41
CA ALA A 15 12.11 53.79 -22.55
C ALA A 15 13.43 52.97 -22.67
N VAL A 16 13.89 52.84 -23.92
CA VAL A 16 15.24 52.72 -24.51
C VAL A 16 16.51 52.94 -23.65
N CYS A 17 17.55 52.13 -23.92
CA CYS A 17 18.84 52.63 -24.41
C CYS A 17 19.57 51.63 -25.35
N SER A 18 19.90 52.12 -26.54
CA SER A 18 20.83 51.57 -27.57
C SER A 18 22.30 51.71 -27.10
N SER A 19 23.33 51.09 -27.69
CA SER A 19 23.85 51.17 -29.08
C SER A 19 25.01 50.15 -29.23
N ASP A 20 25.14 49.35 -30.30
CA ASP A 20 25.71 49.66 -31.65
C ASP A 20 27.25 49.88 -31.61
N GLU A 21 28.16 49.41 -32.47
CA GLU A 21 28.21 48.82 -33.84
C GLU A 21 29.50 47.95 -33.93
N GLY A 22 29.97 47.26 -34.98
CA GLY A 22 29.77 47.19 -36.45
C GLY A 22 30.77 46.11 -36.96
N PHE A 23 30.56 45.38 -38.07
CA PHE A 23 30.60 45.73 -39.51
C PHE A 23 31.67 44.89 -40.27
N SER A 24 31.22 44.15 -41.32
CA SER A 24 31.88 43.78 -42.61
C SER A 24 33.14 42.87 -42.66
N ALA A 25 33.51 42.15 -43.74
CA ALA A 25 32.88 41.64 -44.97
C ALA A 25 33.92 40.80 -45.78
N GLU A 26 33.45 40.11 -46.85
CA GLU A 26 34.15 39.57 -48.07
C GLU A 26 35.11 38.37 -47.89
N ASP A 27 35.04 37.23 -48.61
CA ASP A 27 34.92 36.82 -50.04
C ASP A 27 36.28 36.63 -50.79
N ASP A 28 36.29 35.62 -51.66
CA ASP A 28 37.28 35.20 -52.69
C ASP A 28 38.52 34.31 -52.36
N GLY A 29 38.77 33.34 -53.26
CA GLY A 29 40.10 33.21 -53.89
C GLY A 29 41.06 32.04 -53.57
N LYS A 30 40.85 30.91 -54.25
CA LYS A 30 41.76 29.86 -54.78
C LYS A 30 43.33 30.00 -54.72
N ILE A 31 43.98 28.91 -54.26
CA ILE A 31 45.27 28.24 -54.67
C ILE A 31 46.67 28.67 -54.11
N SER A 32 47.34 27.65 -53.53
CA SER A 32 48.78 27.28 -53.35
C SER A 32 49.76 28.21 -52.62
N ASP A 33 50.32 27.77 -51.49
CA ASP A 33 51.61 27.04 -51.46
C ASP A 33 51.96 26.52 -50.04
N GLU A 34 52.72 25.43 -50.01
CA GLU A 34 53.04 24.54 -48.89
C GLU A 34 53.75 25.18 -47.69
N VAL A 35 53.32 24.85 -46.44
CA VAL A 35 54.24 24.59 -45.31
C VAL A 35 53.63 23.57 -44.30
N LYS A 36 54.16 22.35 -44.35
CA LYS A 36 54.38 21.37 -43.25
C LYS A 36 53.23 21.13 -42.23
N ALA A 37 52.40 20.13 -42.49
CA ALA A 37 51.50 19.55 -41.48
C ALA A 37 52.29 18.82 -40.37
N PRO A 38 51.87 18.90 -39.09
CA PRO A 38 52.48 18.16 -38.00
C PRO A 38 52.15 16.67 -38.17
N GLU A 39 53.15 15.80 -38.00
CA GLU A 39 52.95 14.36 -37.90
C GLU A 39 51.89 14.08 -36.82
N GLN A 40 50.71 13.62 -37.25
CA GLN A 40 49.70 13.10 -36.34
C GLN A 40 50.29 11.86 -35.68
N PHE A 41 50.78 12.02 -34.46
CA PHE A 41 51.02 10.90 -33.55
C PHE A 41 49.68 10.16 -33.41
N LYS A 42 49.51 9.07 -34.17
CA LYS A 42 48.37 8.18 -33.99
C LYS A 42 48.57 7.51 -32.65
N GLU A 43 47.73 7.86 -31.68
CA GLU A 43 47.61 7.21 -30.37
C GLU A 43 47.75 5.69 -30.56
N SER A 44 48.69 5.08 -29.85
CA SER A 44 48.89 3.64 -29.95
C SER A 44 47.66 2.90 -29.41
N ARG A 45 47.43 1.68 -29.90
CA ARG A 45 46.29 0.85 -29.46
C ARG A 45 46.20 0.70 -27.93
N ALA A 46 47.34 0.59 -27.27
CA ALA A 46 47.41 0.48 -25.81
C ALA A 46 47.00 1.79 -25.13
N GLU A 47 47.47 2.93 -25.64
CA GLU A 47 47.09 4.26 -25.13
C GLU A 47 45.59 4.52 -25.32
N MET A 48 45.01 4.15 -26.45
CA MET A 48 43.57 4.28 -26.72
C MET A 48 42.71 3.45 -25.76
N LEU A 49 43.09 2.21 -25.47
CA LEU A 49 42.38 1.37 -24.52
C LEU A 49 42.47 1.92 -23.08
N VAL A 50 43.63 2.47 -22.70
CA VAL A 50 43.80 3.14 -21.41
C VAL A 50 42.93 4.40 -21.33
N ARG A 51 42.85 5.18 -22.42
CA ARG A 51 41.94 6.33 -22.50
C ARG A 51 40.48 5.91 -22.37
N HIS A 52 40.03 4.86 -23.08
CA HIS A 52 38.67 4.33 -22.95
C HIS A 52 38.36 3.94 -21.50
N GLN A 53 39.30 3.29 -20.80
CA GLN A 53 39.15 2.95 -19.39
C GLN A 53 39.04 4.17 -18.48
N CYS A 54 39.86 5.21 -18.73
CA CYS A 54 39.77 6.47 -17.99
C CYS A 54 38.42 7.16 -18.23
N GLU A 55 37.97 7.24 -19.48
CA GLU A 55 36.67 7.81 -19.85
C GLU A 55 35.49 7.06 -19.19
N ILE A 56 35.55 5.73 -19.12
CA ILE A 56 34.54 4.91 -18.42
C ILE A 56 34.52 5.24 -16.93
N LYS A 57 35.68 5.28 -16.26
CA LYS A 57 35.77 5.61 -14.83
C LYS A 57 35.29 7.04 -14.56
N GLU A 58 35.62 7.98 -15.44
CA GLU A 58 35.16 9.36 -15.33
C GLU A 58 33.64 9.48 -15.49
N LEU A 59 33.02 8.77 -16.45
CA LEU A 59 31.57 8.76 -16.56
C LEU A 59 30.91 8.12 -15.35
N GLN A 60 31.43 7.00 -14.83
CA GLN A 60 30.91 6.39 -13.60
C GLN A 60 30.96 7.35 -12.40
N ASN A 61 32.06 8.10 -12.24
CA ASN A 61 32.16 9.12 -11.20
C ASN A 61 31.16 10.26 -11.39
N LYS A 62 30.94 10.71 -12.63
CA LYS A 62 29.94 11.73 -12.98
C LYS A 62 28.52 11.23 -12.74
N GLU A 63 28.21 9.97 -13.05
CA GLU A 63 26.90 9.36 -12.77
C GLU A 63 26.58 9.35 -11.28
N VAL A 64 27.53 8.94 -10.44
CA VAL A 64 27.37 8.93 -8.99
C VAL A 64 27.13 10.35 -8.47
N ALA A 65 27.86 11.34 -8.99
CA ALA A 65 27.67 12.73 -8.61
C ALA A 65 26.28 13.26 -9.03
N LYS A 66 25.84 13.00 -10.27
CA LYS A 66 24.50 13.40 -10.78
C LYS A 66 23.38 12.73 -9.99
N LYS A 67 23.48 11.42 -9.70
CA LYS A 67 22.51 10.68 -8.88
C LYS A 67 22.43 11.21 -7.45
N LYS A 68 23.57 11.55 -6.84
CA LYS A 68 23.64 12.16 -5.50
C LYS A 68 23.04 13.57 -5.48
N ALA A 69 23.20 14.35 -6.54
CA ALA A 69 22.57 15.66 -6.66
C ALA A 69 21.05 15.56 -6.84
N ALA A 70 20.56 14.58 -7.62
CA ALA A 70 19.13 14.33 -7.82
C ALA A 70 18.40 13.84 -6.57
N ALA A 71 19.13 13.30 -5.58
CA ALA A 71 18.59 12.86 -4.30
C ALA A 71 18.33 14.00 -3.29
N LYS A 72 18.52 15.27 -3.68
CA LYS A 72 18.28 16.46 -2.83
C LYS A 72 16.99 17.19 -3.24
N GLY A 73 16.20 17.62 -2.25
CA GLY A 73 14.97 18.40 -2.44
C GLY A 73 13.71 17.68 -1.92
N SER A 74 12.53 18.19 -2.25
CA SER A 74 11.24 17.59 -1.86
C SER A 74 10.96 16.27 -2.60
N LYS A 75 10.10 15.40 -2.05
CA LYS A 75 9.77 14.09 -2.66
C LYS A 75 9.26 14.20 -4.12
N ALA A 76 8.48 15.24 -4.43
CA ALA A 76 7.97 15.49 -5.77
C ALA A 76 9.10 15.90 -6.74
N GLU A 77 10.02 16.78 -6.30
CA GLU A 77 11.18 17.18 -7.09
C GLU A 77 12.16 16.03 -7.34
N GLN A 78 12.41 15.19 -6.33
CA GLN A 78 13.32 14.04 -6.46
C GLN A 78 12.86 13.07 -7.55
N LYS A 79 11.56 12.80 -7.66
CA LYS A 79 11.01 11.90 -8.69
C LYS A 79 11.24 12.44 -10.10
N VAL A 80 11.05 13.74 -10.31
CA VAL A 80 11.27 14.40 -11.61
C VAL A 80 12.77 14.46 -11.93
N LYS A 81 13.60 14.93 -10.99
CA LYS A 81 15.07 15.03 -11.17
C LYS A 81 15.71 13.66 -11.41
N LYS A 82 15.25 12.61 -10.72
CA LYS A 82 15.75 11.24 -10.91
C LYS A 82 15.49 10.73 -12.33
N LYS A 83 14.28 10.91 -12.86
CA LYS A 83 13.93 10.47 -14.22
C LYS A 83 14.76 11.19 -15.29
N VAL A 84 14.94 12.51 -15.15
CA VAL A 84 15.76 13.32 -16.07
C VAL A 84 17.23 12.88 -16.03
N VAL A 85 17.78 12.67 -14.83
CA VAL A 85 19.17 12.22 -14.66
C VAL A 85 19.38 10.80 -15.21
N GLU A 86 18.42 9.89 -15.05
CA GLU A 86 18.52 8.53 -15.60
C GLU A 86 18.54 8.52 -17.13
N GLU A 87 17.71 9.34 -17.78
CA GLU A 87 17.68 9.48 -19.24
C GLU A 87 18.96 10.11 -19.78
N GLU A 88 19.49 11.13 -19.09
CA GLU A 88 20.77 11.76 -19.45
C GLU A 88 21.95 10.78 -19.33
N ILE A 89 21.97 9.95 -18.28
CA ILE A 89 23.00 8.91 -18.10
C ILE A 89 22.94 7.88 -19.23
N ALA A 90 21.74 7.41 -19.60
CA ALA A 90 21.58 6.46 -20.70
C ALA A 90 22.07 7.05 -22.04
N LYS A 91 21.81 8.34 -22.27
CA LYS A 91 22.29 9.06 -23.47
C LYS A 91 23.81 9.21 -23.49
N ASP A 92 24.42 9.54 -22.34
CA ASP A 92 25.87 9.68 -22.21
C ASP A 92 26.60 8.33 -22.41
N ASP A 93 26.08 7.24 -21.83
CA ASP A 93 26.67 5.89 -21.96
C ASP A 93 26.59 5.37 -23.41
N THR A 94 25.43 5.50 -24.05
CA THR A 94 25.26 5.10 -25.46
C THR A 94 26.16 5.89 -26.41
N LYS A 95 26.30 7.20 -26.20
CA LYS A 95 27.20 8.05 -26.98
C LYS A 95 28.67 7.66 -26.81
N MET A 96 29.10 7.36 -25.57
CA MET A 96 30.48 6.96 -25.28
C MET A 96 30.80 5.61 -25.89
N ARG A 97 29.94 4.61 -25.69
CA ARG A 97 30.08 3.27 -26.29
C ARG A 97 30.11 3.32 -27.81
N ALA A 98 29.25 4.12 -28.43
CA ALA A 98 29.25 4.29 -29.89
C ALA A 98 30.55 4.92 -30.39
N ARG A 99 31.15 5.85 -29.63
CA ARG A 99 32.45 6.44 -29.98
C ARG A 99 33.57 5.40 -29.85
N HIS A 100 33.65 4.70 -28.72
CA HIS A 100 34.65 3.66 -28.49
C HIS A 100 34.56 2.55 -29.53
N ALA A 101 33.35 2.12 -29.89
CA ALA A 101 33.13 1.13 -30.94
C ALA A 101 33.62 1.61 -32.32
N LYS A 102 33.38 2.88 -32.68
CA LYS A 102 33.90 3.48 -33.93
C LYS A 102 35.43 3.58 -33.93
N GLU A 103 36.03 3.98 -32.81
CA GLU A 103 37.49 4.07 -32.65
C GLU A 103 38.15 2.70 -32.77
N LEU A 104 37.56 1.66 -32.15
CA LEU A 104 38.02 0.27 -32.26
C LEU A 104 37.84 -0.30 -33.67
N ALA A 105 36.71 -0.01 -34.34
CA ALA A 105 36.48 -0.43 -35.72
C ALA A 105 37.46 0.22 -36.71
N SER A 106 37.83 1.48 -36.48
CA SER A 106 38.79 2.21 -37.32
C SER A 106 40.21 1.64 -37.25
N LEU A 107 40.52 0.88 -36.20
CA LEU A 107 41.79 0.16 -36.02
C LEU A 107 41.73 -1.30 -36.52
N GLY A 108 40.70 -1.67 -37.28
CA GLY A 108 40.57 -2.97 -37.93
C GLY A 108 40.03 -4.09 -37.04
N TYR A 109 39.35 -3.76 -35.94
CA TYR A 109 38.67 -4.77 -35.12
C TYR A 109 37.29 -5.09 -35.73
N ILE A 110 37.20 -6.21 -36.45
CA ILE A 110 35.93 -6.81 -36.89
C ILE A 110 35.45 -7.76 -35.78
N SER A 111 34.19 -7.64 -35.37
CA SER A 111 33.50 -8.31 -34.25
C SER A 111 33.41 -9.85 -34.33
N GLY A 112 34.55 -10.54 -34.48
CA GLY A 112 34.63 -12.00 -34.60
C GLY A 112 35.05 -12.74 -33.33
N ASP A 113 35.48 -12.05 -32.27
CA ASP A 113 35.96 -12.70 -31.04
C ASP A 113 35.57 -11.89 -29.80
N SER A 114 34.26 -11.81 -29.57
CA SER A 114 33.62 -11.04 -28.49
C SER A 114 33.99 -11.56 -27.10
N ASP A 115 34.35 -12.83 -26.96
CA ASP A 115 34.47 -13.49 -25.65
C ASP A 115 35.86 -13.34 -25.02
N GLY A 116 36.91 -13.12 -25.82
CA GLY A 116 38.29 -12.97 -25.32
C GLY A 116 38.60 -11.58 -24.77
N LEU A 117 38.11 -10.52 -25.41
CA LEU A 117 38.36 -9.14 -25.00
C LEU A 117 37.48 -8.71 -23.83
N ASP A 118 36.23 -9.18 -23.77
CA ASP A 118 35.31 -8.90 -22.66
C ASP A 118 35.82 -9.55 -21.35
N ASN A 119 36.49 -10.71 -21.46
CA ASN A 119 37.16 -11.38 -20.33
C ASN A 119 38.44 -10.67 -19.89
N LEU A 120 39.26 -10.13 -20.81
CA LEU A 120 40.46 -9.36 -20.46
C LEU A 120 40.10 -8.00 -19.82
N VAL A 121 39.02 -7.37 -20.30
CA VAL A 121 38.46 -6.12 -19.74
C VAL A 121 37.81 -6.36 -18.38
N LYS A 122 37.08 -7.47 -18.17
CA LYS A 122 36.58 -7.89 -16.84
C LYS A 122 37.71 -8.22 -15.86
N ALA A 123 38.77 -8.87 -16.33
CA ALA A 123 39.94 -9.22 -15.52
C ALA A 123 40.73 -7.98 -15.04
N MET A 124 40.86 -6.93 -15.87
CA MET A 124 41.50 -5.66 -15.47
C MET A 124 40.56 -4.71 -14.69
N ALA A 125 39.23 -4.82 -14.88
CA ALA A 125 38.23 -4.03 -14.16
C ALA A 125 37.86 -4.58 -12.77
N GLY A 126 38.55 -5.63 -12.28
CA GLY A 126 38.36 -6.15 -10.93
C GLY A 126 37.03 -6.87 -10.70
N VAL A 127 36.37 -7.35 -11.76
CA VAL A 127 35.16 -8.17 -11.67
C VAL A 127 35.57 -9.63 -11.80
N SER A 128 35.62 -10.32 -10.66
CA SER A 128 35.95 -11.75 -10.58
C SER A 128 34.78 -12.60 -11.09
N VAL A 129 35.03 -13.40 -12.13
CA VAL A 129 34.31 -14.64 -12.41
C VAL A 129 35.35 -15.75 -12.61
N THR A 130 35.09 -16.86 -11.93
CA THR A 130 35.98 -17.96 -11.56
C THR A 130 36.14 -19.01 -12.67
N SER A 131 37.33 -19.60 -12.79
CA SER A 131 37.45 -21.07 -12.83
C SER A 131 38.85 -21.58 -12.51
N THR A 132 38.88 -22.64 -11.70
CA THR A 132 39.99 -23.55 -11.36
C THR A 132 41.18 -23.01 -10.54
N GLY A 133 41.09 -23.21 -9.22
CA GLY A 133 42.11 -24.03 -8.56
C GLY A 133 43.26 -23.34 -7.83
N TYR A 134 43.04 -22.31 -6.99
CA TYR A 134 43.95 -22.01 -5.86
C TYR A 134 43.18 -21.44 -4.67
N SER A 135 43.37 -22.06 -3.50
CA SER A 135 42.79 -21.69 -2.22
C SER A 135 43.37 -20.36 -1.69
N GLY A 136 42.91 -19.24 -2.23
CA GLY A 136 43.18 -17.91 -1.70
C GLY A 136 42.33 -17.66 -0.46
N LYS A 137 42.95 -17.56 0.72
CA LYS A 137 42.24 -17.21 1.97
C LYS A 137 41.48 -15.88 1.77
N PRO A 138 40.18 -15.81 2.10
CA PRO A 138 39.40 -14.60 1.85
C PRO A 138 39.99 -13.41 2.63
N SER A 139 40.04 -12.26 1.95
CA SER A 139 40.50 -10.98 2.52
C SER A 139 39.74 -10.64 3.81
N LYS A 140 40.41 -9.99 4.77
CA LYS A 140 39.80 -9.56 6.04
C LYS A 140 38.50 -8.76 5.85
N GLY A 141 38.40 -7.98 4.77
CA GLY A 141 37.19 -7.22 4.43
C GLY A 141 36.03 -8.08 3.95
N VAL A 142 36.31 -9.13 3.17
CA VAL A 142 35.31 -10.11 2.70
C VAL A 142 34.78 -10.93 3.87
N LYS A 143 35.68 -11.44 4.73
CA LYS A 143 35.29 -12.16 5.96
C LYS A 143 34.42 -11.32 6.90
N ARG A 144 34.67 -10.00 7.02
CA ARG A 144 33.85 -9.10 7.84
C ARG A 144 32.47 -8.87 7.25
N ARG A 145 32.35 -8.81 5.92
CA ARG A 145 31.08 -8.65 5.22
C ARG A 145 30.25 -9.93 5.24
N GLU A 146 30.89 -11.08 5.05
CA GLU A 146 30.27 -12.41 5.20
C GLU A 146 29.77 -12.63 6.64
N LYS A 147 30.59 -12.33 7.65
CA LYS A 147 30.16 -12.43 9.06
C LYS A 147 28.94 -11.54 9.36
N ARG A 148 28.92 -10.30 8.84
CA ARG A 148 27.78 -9.39 9.01
C ARG A 148 26.53 -9.86 8.29
N ALA A 149 26.68 -10.37 7.06
CA ALA A 149 25.56 -10.93 6.30
C ALA A 149 25.00 -12.20 6.97
N GLN A 150 25.88 -13.02 7.56
CA GLN A 150 25.49 -14.21 8.31
C GLN A 150 24.78 -13.84 9.63
N GLU A 151 25.30 -12.86 10.37
CA GLU A 151 24.63 -12.34 11.58
C GLU A 151 23.27 -11.68 11.25
N GLU A 152 23.15 -10.99 10.12
CA GLU A 152 21.88 -10.40 9.65
C GLU A 152 20.89 -11.48 9.22
N ALA A 153 21.33 -12.49 8.46
CA ALA A 153 20.50 -13.64 8.09
C ALA A 153 20.06 -14.47 9.30
N GLU A 154 20.94 -14.68 10.29
CA GLU A 154 20.60 -15.36 11.55
C GLU A 154 19.60 -14.54 12.37
N ARG A 155 19.74 -13.20 12.38
CA ARG A 155 18.78 -12.30 13.03
C ARG A 155 17.43 -12.32 12.32
N GLU A 156 17.41 -12.29 10.99
CA GLU A 156 16.18 -12.38 10.20
C GLU A 156 15.51 -13.74 10.36
N GLN A 157 16.27 -14.84 10.38
CA GLN A 157 15.74 -16.17 10.68
C GLN A 157 15.14 -16.23 12.08
N ARG A 158 15.84 -15.72 13.10
CA ARG A 158 15.30 -15.70 14.47
C ARG A 158 14.01 -14.89 14.57
N ILE A 159 13.93 -13.75 13.89
CA ILE A 159 12.70 -12.93 13.82
C ILE A 159 11.59 -13.68 13.07
N GLN A 160 11.89 -14.36 11.97
CA GLN A 160 10.90 -15.15 11.23
C GLN A 160 10.40 -16.36 12.03
N GLU A 161 11.28 -17.04 12.77
CA GLU A 161 10.91 -18.14 13.67
C GLU A 161 10.04 -17.65 14.84
N GLU A 162 10.39 -16.51 15.44
CA GLU A 162 9.57 -15.87 16.49
C GLU A 162 8.21 -15.42 15.95
N GLN A 163 8.13 -14.89 14.73
CA GLN A 163 6.87 -14.48 14.10
C GLN A 163 6.01 -15.67 13.66
N GLY A 164 6.62 -16.76 13.19
CA GLY A 164 5.92 -17.96 12.73
C GLY A 164 5.32 -18.79 13.88
N ASN A 165 5.82 -18.63 15.10
CA ASN A 165 5.36 -19.38 16.28
C ASN A 165 4.25 -18.66 17.08
N ILE A 166 3.87 -17.45 16.68
CA ILE A 166 2.76 -16.71 17.29
C ILE A 166 1.49 -17.07 16.53
N ILE A 167 0.68 -17.96 17.10
CA ILE A 167 -0.68 -18.19 16.60
C ILE A 167 -1.45 -16.88 16.82
N SER A 168 -1.99 -16.31 15.74
CA SER A 168 -2.76 -15.07 15.80
C SER A 168 -4.04 -15.27 16.61
N ASP A 169 -4.39 -14.31 17.48
CA ASP A 169 -5.62 -14.33 18.27
C ASP A 169 -6.87 -14.55 17.41
N ARG A 170 -6.87 -14.04 16.16
CA ARG A 170 -7.92 -14.28 15.16
C ARG A 170 -8.12 -15.77 14.87
N VAL A 171 -7.01 -16.50 14.69
CA VAL A 171 -7.05 -17.92 14.33
C VAL A 171 -7.62 -18.71 15.51
N LEU A 172 -7.15 -18.42 16.72
CA LEU A 172 -7.67 -19.05 17.94
C LEU A 172 -9.17 -18.77 18.14
N GLU A 173 -9.61 -17.53 17.96
CA GLU A 173 -11.02 -17.15 18.07
C GLU A 173 -11.90 -17.87 17.05
N ASN A 174 -11.46 -17.92 15.79
CA ASN A 174 -12.17 -18.62 14.72
C ASN A 174 -12.22 -20.14 14.97
N GLU A 175 -11.13 -20.75 15.41
CA GLU A 175 -11.08 -22.18 15.72
C GLU A 175 -12.05 -22.54 16.85
N GLN A 176 -12.09 -21.73 17.92
CA GLN A 176 -13.02 -21.94 19.03
C GLN A 176 -14.49 -21.76 18.61
N LEU A 177 -14.79 -20.73 17.81
CA LEU A 177 -16.13 -20.54 17.25
C LEU A 177 -16.55 -21.73 16.38
N GLN A 178 -15.66 -22.20 15.50
CA GLN A 178 -15.94 -23.38 14.68
C GLN A 178 -16.17 -24.64 15.53
N GLN A 179 -15.38 -24.84 16.60
CA GLN A 179 -15.58 -25.95 17.53
C GLN A 179 -16.93 -25.88 18.26
N LYS A 180 -17.43 -24.68 18.58
CA LYS A 180 -18.77 -24.47 19.15
C LYS A 180 -19.89 -24.72 18.15
N LEU A 181 -19.73 -24.24 16.91
CA LEU A 181 -20.78 -24.25 15.89
C LEU A 181 -20.93 -25.61 15.18
N HIS A 182 -19.82 -26.31 14.93
CA HIS A 182 -19.83 -27.57 14.18
C HIS A 182 -20.74 -28.65 14.79
N PRO A 183 -20.72 -28.93 16.11
CA PRO A 183 -21.62 -29.90 16.73
C PRO A 183 -23.11 -29.54 16.62
N LEU A 184 -23.42 -28.26 16.40
CA LEU A 184 -24.78 -27.76 16.22
C LEU A 184 -25.24 -27.81 14.75
N GLY A 185 -24.38 -28.27 13.83
CA GLY A 185 -24.66 -28.22 12.40
C GLY A 185 -24.66 -26.81 11.83
N LEU A 186 -23.88 -25.90 12.43
CA LEU A 186 -23.81 -24.49 12.06
C LEU A 186 -22.42 -24.11 11.53
N SER A 187 -22.36 -23.04 10.76
CA SER A 187 -21.13 -22.50 10.16
C SER A 187 -21.16 -20.98 10.11
N LEU A 188 -19.98 -20.37 10.01
CA LEU A 188 -19.83 -18.93 9.87
C LEU A 188 -20.11 -18.51 8.42
N TYR A 189 -20.90 -17.46 8.26
CA TYR A 189 -21.05 -16.72 7.01
C TYR A 189 -20.39 -15.34 7.16
N GLU A 190 -19.31 -15.13 6.41
CA GLU A 190 -18.52 -13.90 6.49
C GLU A 190 -19.29 -12.69 5.96
N ILE A 191 -19.39 -11.67 6.80
CA ILE A 191 -19.97 -10.37 6.49
C ILE A 191 -18.84 -9.40 6.18
N LYS A 192 -19.12 -8.43 5.31
CA LYS A 192 -18.15 -7.39 4.95
C LYS A 192 -17.67 -6.65 6.22
N PRO A 193 -16.34 -6.49 6.42
CA PRO A 193 -15.78 -5.81 7.59
C PRO A 193 -15.86 -4.30 7.43
N ASP A 194 -17.08 -3.76 7.50
CA ASP A 194 -17.36 -2.33 7.57
C ASP A 194 -18.17 -2.00 8.82
N GLY A 195 -18.42 -0.71 9.06
CA GLY A 195 -19.16 -0.25 10.23
C GLY A 195 -20.63 -0.70 10.26
N HIS A 196 -21.13 -1.40 9.24
CA HIS A 196 -22.49 -1.94 9.19
C HIS A 196 -22.55 -3.45 9.47
N CYS A 197 -21.45 -4.10 9.84
CA CYS A 197 -21.37 -5.55 9.98
C CYS A 197 -22.47 -6.17 10.85
N LEU A 198 -22.80 -5.57 12.00
CA LEU A 198 -23.88 -6.04 12.88
C LEU A 198 -25.22 -6.12 12.14
N TYR A 199 -25.64 -5.00 11.55
CA TYR A 199 -26.91 -4.90 10.82
C TYR A 199 -26.94 -5.77 9.57
N ARG A 200 -25.81 -5.89 8.86
CA ARG A 200 -25.68 -6.79 7.70
C ARG A 200 -25.76 -8.27 8.09
N ALA A 201 -25.24 -8.63 9.26
CA ALA A 201 -25.34 -9.99 9.79
C ALA A 201 -26.80 -10.33 10.13
N VAL A 202 -27.53 -9.39 10.74
CA VAL A 202 -28.97 -9.52 11.03
C VAL A 202 -29.79 -9.57 9.74
N GLU A 203 -29.53 -8.66 8.78
CA GLU A 203 -30.13 -8.65 7.43
C GLU A 203 -29.94 -10.03 6.75
N ASN A 204 -28.72 -10.58 6.79
CA ASN A 204 -28.44 -11.89 6.24
C ASN A 204 -29.26 -12.99 6.91
N GLN A 205 -29.33 -13.03 8.25
CA GLN A 205 -30.14 -14.00 8.99
C GLN A 205 -31.62 -13.95 8.62
N LEU A 206 -32.18 -12.74 8.51
CA LEU A 206 -33.58 -12.54 8.11
C LEU A 206 -33.82 -13.00 6.66
N SER A 207 -32.83 -12.82 5.77
CA SER A 207 -32.92 -13.23 4.36
C SER A 207 -32.95 -14.75 4.16
N LEU A 208 -32.48 -15.54 5.12
CA LEU A 208 -32.53 -17.01 5.05
C LEU A 208 -33.95 -17.55 5.06
N TYR A 209 -34.93 -16.75 5.52
CA TYR A 209 -36.32 -17.14 5.65
C TYR A 209 -37.24 -16.15 4.91
N PRO A 210 -37.30 -16.21 3.57
CA PRO A 210 -37.96 -15.19 2.74
C PRO A 210 -39.47 -15.03 2.96
N LEU A 211 -40.10 -15.98 3.66
CA LEU A 211 -41.51 -15.89 4.08
C LEU A 211 -41.71 -14.88 5.21
N GLN A 212 -40.63 -14.33 5.78
CA GLN A 212 -40.62 -13.29 6.80
C GLN A 212 -40.24 -11.94 6.16
N CYS A 213 -40.62 -10.83 6.81
CA CYS A 213 -40.38 -9.49 6.29
C CYS A 213 -38.88 -9.24 6.05
N GLN A 214 -38.53 -8.74 4.87
CA GLN A 214 -37.14 -8.41 4.54
C GLN A 214 -36.86 -6.97 4.94
N TYR A 215 -35.88 -6.80 5.82
CA TYR A 215 -35.37 -5.50 6.23
C TYR A 215 -33.98 -5.30 5.64
N SER A 216 -33.72 -4.12 5.09
CA SER A 216 -32.35 -3.74 4.75
C SER A 216 -31.56 -3.39 6.01
N TYR A 217 -30.23 -3.44 5.94
CA TYR A 217 -29.39 -3.00 7.05
C TYR A 217 -29.64 -1.54 7.48
N GLN A 218 -30.10 -0.67 6.57
CA GLN A 218 -30.50 0.71 6.93
C GLN A 218 -31.79 0.72 7.74
N GLN A 219 -32.80 -0.04 7.32
CA GLN A 219 -34.06 -0.14 8.05
C GLN A 219 -33.85 -0.74 9.45
N LEU A 220 -32.90 -1.67 9.59
CA LEU A 220 -32.53 -2.22 10.90
C LEU A 220 -31.85 -1.16 11.79
N ARG A 221 -31.06 -0.24 11.22
CA ARG A 221 -30.49 0.90 11.97
C ARG A 221 -31.56 1.85 12.49
N GLU A 222 -32.48 2.24 11.61
CA GLU A 222 -33.63 3.09 11.94
C GLU A 222 -34.47 2.44 13.05
N MET A 223 -34.78 1.14 12.90
CA MET A 223 -35.53 0.37 13.87
C MET A 223 -34.85 0.32 15.25
N ALA A 224 -33.54 0.07 15.30
CA ALA A 224 -32.80 0.06 16.55
C ALA A 224 -32.85 1.43 17.24
N ALA A 225 -32.59 2.52 16.49
CA ALA A 225 -32.64 3.88 17.01
C ALA A 225 -34.05 4.28 17.47
N ASP A 226 -35.09 3.95 16.71
CA ASP A 226 -36.49 4.22 17.05
C ASP A 226 -36.90 3.50 18.34
N TYR A 227 -36.50 2.24 18.51
CA TYR A 227 -36.80 1.48 19.72
C TYR A 227 -36.06 2.05 20.93
N MET A 228 -34.76 2.33 20.80
CA MET A 228 -33.98 2.95 21.86
C MET A 228 -34.55 4.32 22.28
N ARG A 229 -34.95 5.16 21.31
CA ARG A 229 -35.59 6.46 21.60
C ARG A 229 -36.93 6.32 22.34
N SER A 230 -37.75 5.35 21.95
CA SER A 230 -39.07 5.12 22.56
C SER A 230 -39.02 4.44 23.93
N HIS A 231 -37.90 3.79 24.26
CA HIS A 231 -37.68 3.06 25.52
C HIS A 231 -36.43 3.55 26.25
N ALA A 232 -36.10 4.84 26.14
CA ALA A 232 -34.82 5.38 26.61
C ALA A 232 -34.46 5.00 28.06
N GLU A 233 -35.44 4.93 28.96
CA GLU A 233 -35.25 4.57 30.37
C GLU A 233 -34.58 3.19 30.55
N ASP A 234 -34.83 2.24 29.64
CA ASP A 234 -34.26 0.88 29.69
C ASP A 234 -32.79 0.85 29.22
N PHE A 235 -32.38 1.81 28.38
CA PHE A 235 -31.05 1.85 27.77
C PHE A 235 -30.09 2.82 28.47
N LEU A 236 -30.61 3.90 29.07
CA LEU A 236 -29.82 4.95 29.72
C LEU A 236 -28.83 4.45 30.79
N PRO A 237 -29.16 3.47 31.66
CA PRO A 237 -28.20 2.95 32.64
C PRO A 237 -26.95 2.32 32.00
N PHE A 238 -27.11 1.67 30.86
CA PHE A 238 -26.02 1.01 30.14
C PHE A 238 -25.26 2.00 29.26
N PHE A 239 -25.96 2.93 28.61
CA PHE A 239 -25.35 4.03 27.87
C PHE A 239 -24.41 4.87 28.75
N LEU A 240 -24.80 5.13 29.99
CA LEU A 240 -23.97 5.87 30.95
C LEU A 240 -22.63 5.18 31.21
N ALA A 241 -22.64 3.87 31.43
CA ALA A 241 -21.45 3.08 31.74
C ALA A 241 -20.40 3.12 30.60
N ASP A 242 -20.87 3.17 29.34
CA ASP A 242 -19.98 3.28 28.17
C ASP A 242 -19.50 4.72 27.91
N SER A 243 -20.28 5.72 28.36
CA SER A 243 -20.03 7.15 28.10
C SER A 243 -19.16 7.86 29.15
N GLU A 244 -18.68 7.17 30.19
CA GLU A 244 -17.90 7.77 31.30
C GLU A 244 -16.62 8.50 30.84
N ASN A 245 -16.14 8.22 29.64
CA ASN A 245 -14.95 8.84 29.05
C ASN A 245 -15.22 10.18 28.33
N ASP A 246 -16.49 10.57 28.12
CA ASP A 246 -16.86 11.76 27.33
C ASP A 246 -17.36 12.89 28.26
N THR A 247 -16.45 13.39 29.10
CA THR A 247 -16.72 14.44 30.10
C THR A 247 -16.68 15.86 29.52
N GLU A 248 -16.46 16.02 28.21
CA GLU A 248 -16.16 17.31 27.57
C GLU A 248 -17.40 18.08 27.05
N SER A 249 -18.59 17.48 27.10
CA SER A 249 -19.82 18.13 26.61
C SER A 249 -20.70 18.71 27.74
N ASN A 250 -21.25 19.92 27.55
CA ASN A 250 -22.27 20.50 28.44
C ASN A 250 -23.69 19.92 28.20
N ASP A 251 -23.84 18.99 27.26
CA ASP A 251 -25.13 18.40 26.92
C ASP A 251 -25.69 17.55 28.07
N SER A 252 -27.01 17.62 28.27
CA SER A 252 -27.72 16.74 29.19
C SER A 252 -27.63 15.29 28.74
N LEU A 253 -27.81 14.34 29.67
CA LEU A 253 -27.79 12.91 29.36
C LEU A 253 -28.77 12.54 28.24
N GLN A 254 -29.97 13.12 28.26
CA GLN A 254 -30.98 12.87 27.24
C GLN A 254 -30.55 13.36 25.86
N GLU A 255 -29.91 14.53 25.77
CA GLU A 255 -29.41 15.07 24.51
C GLU A 255 -28.25 14.24 23.94
N ARG A 256 -27.37 13.73 24.81
CA ARG A 256 -26.29 12.81 24.42
C ARG A 256 -26.84 11.50 23.89
N PHE A 257 -27.85 10.93 24.56
CA PHE A 257 -28.50 9.69 24.14
C PHE A 257 -29.27 9.85 22.82
N GLU A 258 -29.96 10.98 22.65
CA GLU A 258 -30.62 11.34 21.40
C GLU A 258 -29.60 11.47 20.25
N LYS A 259 -28.45 12.12 20.50
CA LYS A 259 -27.36 12.21 19.52
C LYS A 259 -26.81 10.82 19.16
N TYR A 260 -26.63 9.94 20.14
CA TYR A 260 -26.24 8.55 19.93
C TYR A 260 -27.22 7.81 19.01
N CYS A 261 -28.52 7.92 19.28
CA CYS A 261 -29.55 7.31 18.43
C CYS A 261 -29.51 7.83 16.98
N ARG A 262 -29.27 9.13 16.79
CA ARG A 262 -29.07 9.72 15.44
C ARG A 262 -27.81 9.22 14.75
N GLU A 263 -26.72 9.04 15.48
CA GLU A 263 -25.49 8.48 14.92
C GLU A 263 -25.70 7.01 14.50
N VAL A 264 -26.42 6.24 15.30
CA VAL A 264 -26.81 4.85 15.01
C VAL A 264 -27.62 4.75 13.72
N GLU A 265 -28.66 5.57 13.54
CA GLU A 265 -29.54 5.50 12.35
C GLU A 265 -28.88 6.02 11.07
N SER A 266 -28.07 7.09 11.17
CA SER A 266 -27.66 7.88 9.99
C SER A 266 -26.23 7.60 9.50
N THR A 267 -25.42 6.86 10.27
CA THR A 267 -23.99 6.69 9.98
C THR A 267 -23.55 5.22 9.90
N ALA A 268 -22.24 5.01 9.77
CA ALA A 268 -21.59 3.72 9.90
C ALA A 268 -21.03 3.48 11.31
N ALA A 269 -21.58 4.13 12.34
CA ALA A 269 -21.29 3.84 13.74
C ALA A 269 -21.46 2.33 14.00
N TRP A 270 -20.48 1.75 14.69
CA TRP A 270 -20.50 0.33 15.04
C TRP A 270 -21.62 0.09 16.03
N GLY A 271 -22.40 -0.96 15.81
CA GLY A 271 -23.40 -1.39 16.78
C GLY A 271 -22.80 -2.39 17.76
N GLY A 272 -23.43 -2.51 18.92
CA GLY A 272 -23.09 -3.48 19.95
C GLY A 272 -24.33 -3.96 20.70
N GLN A 273 -24.20 -4.05 22.02
CA GLN A 273 -25.22 -4.63 22.90
C GLN A 273 -26.56 -3.87 22.85
N LEU A 274 -26.53 -2.53 22.87
CA LEU A 274 -27.75 -1.71 22.89
C LEU A 274 -28.58 -1.92 21.61
N GLU A 275 -27.90 -1.94 20.46
CA GLU A 275 -28.54 -2.14 19.16
C GLU A 275 -29.12 -3.56 19.04
N LEU A 276 -28.40 -4.58 19.52
CA LEU A 276 -28.88 -5.96 19.50
C LEU A 276 -30.12 -6.14 20.37
N GLU A 277 -30.14 -5.56 21.57
CA GLU A 277 -31.30 -5.63 22.47
C GLU A 277 -32.50 -4.91 21.84
N ALA A 278 -32.29 -3.71 21.29
CA ALA A 278 -33.31 -2.97 20.57
C ALA A 278 -33.88 -3.74 19.37
N LEU A 279 -33.01 -4.39 18.60
CA LEU A 279 -33.41 -5.22 17.45
C LEU A 279 -34.15 -6.49 17.88
N ALA A 280 -33.74 -7.14 18.96
CA ALA A 280 -34.42 -8.33 19.48
C ALA A 280 -35.91 -8.03 19.77
N HIS A 281 -36.17 -6.91 20.45
CA HIS A 281 -37.54 -6.47 20.74
C HIS A 281 -38.29 -5.97 19.50
N SER A 282 -37.64 -5.16 18.65
CA SER A 282 -38.29 -4.59 17.48
C SER A 282 -38.69 -5.64 16.45
N LEU A 283 -37.84 -6.64 16.25
CA LEU A 283 -38.11 -7.77 15.37
C LEU A 283 -38.98 -8.84 16.04
N ARG A 284 -39.15 -8.76 17.38
CA ARG A 284 -39.74 -9.80 18.23
C ARG A 284 -39.13 -11.16 17.96
N LYS A 285 -37.80 -11.20 18.01
CA LYS A 285 -36.99 -12.37 17.68
C LYS A 285 -36.02 -12.68 18.80
N HIS A 286 -35.88 -13.96 19.06
CA HIS A 286 -34.81 -14.48 19.89
C HIS A 286 -33.47 -14.36 19.15
N MET A 287 -32.42 -13.90 19.83
CA MET A 287 -31.08 -13.75 19.24
C MET A 287 -30.04 -14.51 20.06
N VAL A 288 -29.11 -15.18 19.38
CA VAL A 288 -27.97 -15.87 19.98
C VAL A 288 -26.69 -15.38 19.33
N ILE A 289 -25.76 -14.90 20.14
CA ILE A 289 -24.46 -14.39 19.70
C ILE A 289 -23.37 -15.29 20.26
N PHE A 290 -22.73 -16.05 19.38
CA PHE A 290 -21.61 -16.92 19.73
C PHE A 290 -20.32 -16.10 19.75
N ALA A 291 -19.46 -16.35 20.73
CA ALA A 291 -18.11 -15.78 20.78
C ALA A 291 -17.09 -16.89 21.00
N GLY A 292 -15.85 -16.74 20.54
CA GLY A 292 -14.81 -17.76 20.77
C GLY A 292 -14.43 -17.83 22.25
N ASN A 293 -13.77 -16.77 22.72
CA ASN A 293 -13.19 -16.66 24.06
C ASN A 293 -14.17 -16.14 25.14
N PHE A 294 -15.40 -15.80 24.76
CA PHE A 294 -16.41 -15.24 25.67
C PHE A 294 -17.63 -16.17 25.79
N PRO A 295 -18.41 -16.04 26.88
CA PRO A 295 -19.71 -16.69 26.97
C PRO A 295 -20.62 -16.25 25.82
N ASP A 296 -21.46 -17.17 25.37
CA ASP A 296 -22.46 -16.84 24.35
C ASP A 296 -23.53 -15.95 24.99
N VAL A 297 -24.02 -14.96 24.24
CA VAL A 297 -25.04 -14.00 24.68
C VAL A 297 -26.38 -14.39 24.06
N GLU A 298 -27.43 -14.35 24.87
CA GLU A 298 -28.79 -14.71 24.45
C GLU A 298 -29.75 -13.58 24.85
N MET A 299 -30.52 -13.06 23.88
CA MET A 299 -31.44 -11.92 24.01
C MET A 299 -32.82 -12.26 23.46
N GLY A 300 -33.86 -11.56 23.92
CA GLY A 300 -35.23 -11.78 23.44
C GLY A 300 -35.76 -13.19 23.74
N LYS A 301 -35.45 -13.74 24.92
CA LYS A 301 -35.82 -15.11 25.32
C LYS A 301 -37.33 -15.32 25.36
N GLU A 302 -38.08 -14.26 25.62
CA GLU A 302 -39.54 -14.21 25.56
C GLU A 302 -40.11 -14.42 24.15
N TYR A 303 -39.30 -14.25 23.11
CA TYR A 303 -39.67 -14.51 21.71
C TYR A 303 -39.23 -15.90 21.23
N LYS A 304 -38.67 -16.72 22.12
CA LYS A 304 -38.30 -18.09 21.80
C LYS A 304 -39.57 -18.93 21.65
N SER A 305 -39.79 -19.46 20.45
CA SER A 305 -40.93 -20.34 20.16
C SER A 305 -40.74 -21.69 20.86
N GLU A 306 -41.64 -22.07 21.77
CA GLU A 306 -41.58 -23.36 22.48
C GLU A 306 -41.74 -24.58 21.56
N ASN A 307 -42.29 -24.39 20.36
CA ASN A 307 -42.49 -25.46 19.37
C ASN A 307 -41.31 -25.63 18.38
N ASP A 308 -40.30 -24.76 18.43
CA ASP A 308 -39.12 -24.83 17.56
C ASP A 308 -37.91 -25.38 18.34
N GLY A 309 -37.90 -26.70 18.59
CA GLY A 309 -36.69 -27.35 19.11
C GLY A 309 -35.54 -27.15 18.11
N LEU A 310 -34.52 -26.36 18.47
CA LEU A 310 -33.33 -25.97 17.68
C LEU A 310 -33.54 -25.71 16.16
N SER A 311 -34.79 -25.52 15.73
CA SER A 311 -35.15 -25.30 14.35
C SER A 311 -34.70 -23.88 14.05
N SER A 312 -33.63 -23.75 13.26
CA SER A 312 -32.91 -22.51 12.96
C SER A 312 -33.79 -21.38 12.38
N ASN A 313 -35.09 -21.63 12.19
CA ASN A 313 -36.07 -20.75 11.57
C ASN A 313 -36.61 -19.64 12.50
N SER A 314 -36.44 -19.78 13.82
CA SER A 314 -37.03 -18.86 14.80
C SER A 314 -36.05 -17.81 15.34
N SER A 315 -34.77 -18.17 15.46
CA SER A 315 -33.76 -17.35 16.15
C SER A 315 -32.76 -16.75 15.18
N ILE A 316 -32.33 -15.51 15.45
CA ILE A 316 -31.25 -14.86 14.72
C ILE A 316 -29.93 -15.28 15.37
N MET A 317 -29.04 -15.89 14.58
CA MET A 317 -27.78 -16.45 15.06
C MET A 317 -26.61 -15.65 14.49
N LEU A 318 -25.81 -15.04 15.37
CA LEU A 318 -24.67 -14.21 15.02
C LEU A 318 -23.40 -14.77 15.67
N SER A 319 -22.24 -14.34 15.17
CA SER A 319 -20.98 -14.55 15.86
C SER A 319 -20.24 -13.24 16.05
N TYR A 320 -19.68 -13.06 17.24
CA TYR A 320 -18.89 -11.91 17.63
C TYR A 320 -17.41 -12.27 17.61
N HIS A 321 -16.61 -11.39 17.02
CA HIS A 321 -15.18 -11.54 16.86
C HIS A 321 -14.48 -10.28 17.35
N LYS A 322 -13.62 -10.40 18.37
CA LYS A 322 -12.85 -9.27 18.90
C LYS A 322 -11.61 -8.97 18.07
N HIS A 323 -11.00 -9.99 17.47
CA HIS A 323 -9.71 -9.87 16.78
C HIS A 323 -9.76 -10.26 15.30
N ALA A 324 -10.97 -10.39 14.71
CA ALA A 324 -11.11 -10.76 13.31
C ALA A 324 -10.42 -9.80 12.34
N TYR A 325 -10.40 -8.50 12.66
CA TYR A 325 -9.80 -7.46 11.83
C TYR A 325 -8.98 -6.47 12.66
N GLY A 326 -8.01 -5.82 12.03
CA GLY A 326 -7.13 -4.86 12.72
C GLY A 326 -7.86 -3.62 13.26
N LEU A 327 -9.12 -3.40 12.89
CA LEU A 327 -9.96 -2.35 13.43
C LEU A 327 -10.65 -2.76 14.74
N GLY A 328 -10.72 -4.05 15.08
CA GLY A 328 -11.33 -4.55 16.31
C GLY A 328 -12.56 -5.41 16.05
N GLU A 329 -13.63 -5.09 16.77
CA GLU A 329 -14.84 -5.89 16.89
C GLU A 329 -15.59 -6.08 15.56
N HIS A 330 -16.16 -7.27 15.36
CA HIS A 330 -16.87 -7.60 14.14
C HIS A 330 -17.95 -8.67 14.37
N TYR A 331 -19.04 -8.54 13.61
CA TYR A 331 -20.15 -9.49 13.62
C TYR A 331 -20.28 -10.21 12.27
N ASN A 332 -20.36 -11.53 12.34
CA ASN A 332 -20.69 -12.41 11.22
C ASN A 332 -22.04 -13.09 11.45
N SER A 333 -22.65 -13.58 10.37
CA SER A 333 -23.88 -14.38 10.42
C SER A 333 -23.53 -15.85 10.70
N VAL A 334 -24.41 -16.58 11.39
CA VAL A 334 -24.25 -18.03 11.65
C VAL A 334 -25.34 -18.79 10.95
N VAL A 335 -24.97 -19.64 10.00
CA VAL A 335 -25.92 -20.30 9.08
C VAL A 335 -25.84 -21.81 9.20
N PRO A 336 -26.93 -22.55 8.94
CA PRO A 336 -26.88 -24.00 8.84
C PRO A 336 -25.81 -24.46 7.86
N VAL A 337 -25.05 -25.49 8.22
CA VAL A 337 -24.12 -26.15 7.29
C VAL A 337 -24.97 -26.70 6.15
N GLN A 338 -24.70 -26.27 4.91
CA GLN A 338 -25.37 -26.83 3.74
C GLN A 338 -25.05 -28.32 3.70
N GLY A 339 -26.05 -29.15 3.98
CA GLY A 339 -25.92 -30.59 3.81
C GLY A 339 -25.70 -30.87 2.33
N ASN A 340 -24.56 -31.46 1.98
CA ASN A 340 -24.43 -32.16 0.71
C ASN A 340 -25.41 -33.34 0.77
N GLY A 341 -26.62 -33.12 0.27
CA GLY A 341 -27.62 -34.16 0.02
C GLY A 341 -27.17 -35.12 -1.07
#